data_AF-A0A1V6K217-F1
#
_entry.id   AF-A0A1V6K217-F1
#
_cell.length_a   1.000
_cell.length_b   1.000
_cell.length_c   1.000
_cell.angle_alpha   90.00
_cell.angle_beta   90.00
_cell.angle_gamma   90.00
#
_symmetry.space_group_name_H-M   'P 1'
#
loop_
_entity.id
_entity.type
_entity.pdbx_description
1 polymer ?
#
loop_
_entity_poly.entity_id
_entity_poly.type
_entity_poly.pdbx_seq_one_letter_code
_entity_poly.pdbx_strand_id
1 'polypeptide(L)'
;MDRRTVIGGGEHPFVVLSLCSYGDHGDYQVLPRGALSLDLVLIRDSLLGRGFRAAIDGDHLLADPDGCQAVLYECGRAVLESVRPDSSDAAWSIYSSMVAQESPPHRGAV
;
A
#
# COMPACT_ATOMS: atom_id res chain seq x y z
N MET A 1 -7.28 -19.66 -17.90
CA MET A 1 -6.74 -18.49 -17.19
C MET A 1 -7.78 -17.39 -17.31
N ASP A 2 -8.64 -17.31 -16.31
CA ASP A 2 -9.76 -16.37 -16.30
C ASP A 2 -9.25 -15.02 -15.77
N ARG A 3 -9.14 -14.04 -16.67
CA ARG A 3 -8.78 -12.66 -16.33
C ARG A 3 -10.07 -11.93 -16.01
N ARG A 4 -10.35 -11.72 -14.71
CA ARG A 4 -11.04 -10.53 -14.16
C ARG A 4 -11.46 -10.79 -12.72
N THR A 5 -11.04 -9.93 -11.81
CA THR A 5 -11.99 -9.24 -10.93
C THR A 5 -11.40 -7.88 -10.59
N VAL A 6 -11.97 -6.82 -11.17
CA VAL A 6 -11.82 -5.45 -10.68
C VAL A 6 -12.85 -5.30 -9.57
N ILE A 7 -12.44 -5.35 -8.31
CA ILE A 7 -13.31 -4.96 -7.20
C ILE A 7 -13.08 -3.46 -6.98
N GLY A 8 -14.15 -2.69 -7.20
CA GLY A 8 -14.15 -1.24 -7.06
C GLY A 8 -15.53 -0.69 -7.44
N GLY A 9 -16.56 -1.12 -6.70
CA GLY A 9 -17.85 -0.45 -6.71
C GLY A 9 -17.71 0.86 -5.93
N GLY A 10 -17.66 1.99 -6.65
CA GLY A 10 -17.41 3.33 -6.10
C GLY A 10 -16.19 3.98 -6.74
N GLU A 11 -16.12 5.31 -6.74
CA GLU A 11 -15.03 6.14 -7.27
C GLU A 11 -13.70 5.94 -6.52
N HIS A 12 -13.22 4.70 -6.36
CA HIS A 12 -11.94 4.46 -5.73
C HIS A 12 -10.83 5.02 -6.63
N PRO A 13 -9.94 5.88 -6.11
CA PRO A 13 -8.84 6.45 -6.88
C PRO A 13 -7.75 5.43 -7.23
N PHE A 14 -7.94 4.16 -6.85
CA PHE A 14 -7.01 3.06 -7.05
C PHE A 14 -7.68 1.81 -7.61
N VAL A 15 -6.89 0.97 -8.27
CA VAL A 15 -7.24 -0.36 -8.75
C VAL A 15 -6.35 -1.37 -8.03
N VAL A 16 -6.94 -2.42 -7.48
CA VAL A 16 -6.23 -3.54 -6.86
C VAL A 16 -6.34 -4.76 -7.78
N LEU A 17 -5.20 -5.33 -8.15
CA LEU A 17 -5.08 -6.47 -9.05
C LEU A 17 -4.45 -7.64 -8.28
N SER A 18 -5.10 -8.80 -8.28
CA SER A 18 -4.47 -10.05 -7.84
C SER A 18 -3.44 -10.50 -8.88
N LEU A 19 -2.23 -10.83 -8.42
CA LEU A 19 -1.13 -11.36 -9.22
C LEU A 19 -1.03 -12.88 -9.09
N CYS A 20 -1.13 -13.38 -7.85
CA CYS A 20 -1.02 -14.79 -7.50
C CYS A 20 -1.80 -15.06 -6.19
N SER A 21 -2.25 -16.31 -6.02
CA SER A 21 -2.93 -16.79 -4.81
C SER A 21 -2.35 -18.15 -4.44
N TYR A 22 -2.07 -18.37 -3.15
CA TYR A 22 -1.50 -19.62 -2.65
C TYR A 22 -1.92 -19.86 -1.19
N GLY A 23 -2.91 -20.73 -1.02
CA GLY A 23 -3.49 -21.04 0.30
C GLY A 23 -4.35 -19.88 0.80
N ASP A 24 -4.02 -19.34 1.97
CA ASP A 24 -4.64 -18.17 2.57
C ASP A 24 -3.86 -16.87 2.34
N HIS A 25 -2.85 -16.91 1.46
CA HIS A 25 -2.02 -15.77 1.08
C HIS A 25 -2.21 -15.42 -0.40
N GLY A 26 -2.01 -14.15 -0.75
CA GLY A 26 -1.97 -13.71 -2.13
C GLY A 26 -1.03 -12.53 -2.37
N ASP A 27 -0.61 -12.37 -3.62
CA ASP A 27 0.18 -11.25 -4.08
C ASP A 27 -0.68 -10.30 -4.88
N TYR A 28 -0.52 -9.00 -4.63
CA TYR A 28 -1.38 -7.97 -5.16
C TYR A 28 -0.57 -6.79 -5.70
N GLN A 29 -1.11 -6.14 -6.72
CA GLN A 29 -0.62 -4.87 -7.21
C GLN A 29 -1.70 -3.80 -7.05
N VAL A 30 -1.33 -2.68 -6.45
CA VAL A 30 -2.18 -1.49 -6.32
C VAL A 30 -1.69 -0.43 -7.30
N LEU A 31 -2.60 0.18 -8.05
CA LEU A 31 -2.32 1.21 -9.05
C LEU A 31 -3.25 2.40 -8.86
N PRO A 32 -2.76 3.65 -8.81
CA PRO A 32 -3.63 4.80 -8.88
C PRO A 32 -4.26 4.94 -10.27
N ARG A 33 -5.49 5.44 -10.34
CA ARG A 33 -6.22 5.69 -11.59
C ARG A 33 -5.77 6.96 -12.30
N GLY A 34 -5.05 7.84 -11.59
CA GLY A 34 -4.52 9.09 -12.11
C GLY A 34 -3.09 9.34 -11.64
N ALA A 35 -2.52 10.48 -12.05
CA ALA A 35 -1.21 10.88 -11.59
C ALA A 35 -1.22 11.10 -10.07
N LEU A 36 -0.32 10.41 -9.37
CA LEU A 36 -0.08 10.56 -7.94
C LEU A 36 1.44 10.72 -7.75
N SER A 37 1.83 11.56 -6.81
CA SER A 37 3.21 11.70 -6.38
C SER A 37 3.23 11.60 -4.86
N LEU A 38 3.93 10.60 -4.35
CA LEU A 38 4.07 10.31 -2.94
C LEU A 38 5.45 10.73 -2.44
N ASP A 39 5.49 11.32 -1.26
CA ASP A 39 6.74 11.54 -0.53
C ASP A 39 7.13 10.24 0.20
N LEU A 40 8.01 9.45 -0.42
CA LEU A 40 8.45 8.17 0.15
C LEU A 40 9.26 8.34 1.44
N VAL A 41 9.93 9.48 1.63
CA VAL A 41 10.69 9.77 2.86
C VAL A 41 9.73 9.97 4.02
N LEU A 42 8.68 10.79 3.81
CA LEU A 42 7.65 11.01 4.81
C LEU A 42 6.90 9.73 5.16
N ILE A 43 6.56 8.91 4.15
CA ILE A 43 5.88 7.62 4.37
C ILE A 43 6.79 6.66 5.13
N ARG A 44 8.07 6.55 4.76
CA ARG A 44 9.06 5.74 5.50
C ARG A 44 9.09 6.13 6.97
N ASP A 45 9.22 7.42 7.26
CA ASP A 45 9.36 7.90 8.64
C ASP A 45 8.08 7.66 9.45
N SER A 46 6.90 7.79 8.83
CA SER A 46 5.62 7.41 9.44
C SER A 46 5.55 5.92 9.78
N LEU A 47 5.95 5.04 8.85
CA LEU A 47 5.98 3.59 9.07
C LEU A 47 6.96 3.20 10.19
N LEU A 48 8.15 3.81 10.20
CA LEU A 48 9.13 3.61 11.27
C LEU A 48 8.58 4.09 12.63
N GLY A 49 7.89 5.23 12.67
CA GLY A 49 7.25 5.76 13.87
C GLY A 49 6.15 4.84 14.43
N ARG A 50 5.50 4.06 13.56
CA ARG A 50 4.51 3.04 13.93
C ARG A 50 5.13 1.68 14.30
N GLY A 51 6.46 1.56 14.21
CA GLY A 51 7.20 0.35 14.58
C GLY A 51 7.34 -0.68 13.45
N PHE A 52 6.95 -0.34 12.21
CA PHE A 52 7.18 -1.21 11.06
C PHE A 52 8.60 -1.09 10.54
N ARG A 53 9.06 -2.12 9.82
CA ARG A 53 10.31 -2.06 9.07
C ARG A 53 10.06 -1.32 7.76
N ALA A 54 10.86 -0.31 7.48
CA ALA A 54 10.80 0.43 6.23
C ALA A 54 12.18 0.96 5.83
N ALA A 55 12.52 0.90 4.54
CA ALA A 55 13.77 1.39 3.98
C ALA A 55 13.57 1.88 2.54
N ILE A 56 14.23 2.97 2.17
CA ILE A 56 14.27 3.41 0.77
C ILE A 56 15.40 2.67 0.07
N ASP A 57 15.10 2.09 -1.08
CA ASP A 57 16.06 1.48 -1.99
C ASP A 57 15.87 2.09 -3.39
N GLY A 58 16.84 2.90 -3.82
CA GLY A 58 16.75 3.64 -5.07
C GLY A 58 15.53 4.56 -5.13
N ASP A 59 14.57 4.21 -6.00
CA ASP A 59 13.37 4.97 -6.35
C ASP A 59 12.08 4.44 -5.68
N HIS A 60 12.20 3.48 -4.77
CA HIS A 60 11.07 2.86 -4.11
C HIS A 60 11.31 2.66 -2.61
N LEU A 61 10.21 2.45 -1.90
CA LEU A 61 10.15 2.17 -0.49
C LEU A 61 9.86 0.68 -0.31
N LEU A 62 10.73 -0.01 0.41
CA LEU A 62 10.50 -1.36 0.93
C LEU A 62 9.92 -1.26 2.34
N ALA A 63 8.86 -2.00 2.63
CA ALA A 63 8.25 -2.05 3.95
C ALA A 63 7.71 -3.44 4.29
N ASP A 64 7.56 -3.72 5.58
CA ASP A 64 6.97 -4.96 6.10
C ASP A 64 5.83 -4.65 7.10
N PRO A 65 4.69 -4.11 6.64
CA PRO A 65 3.50 -3.94 7.46
C PRO A 65 2.82 -5.29 7.69
N ASP A 66 2.62 -5.66 8.96
CA ASP A 66 1.81 -6.82 9.36
C ASP A 66 2.21 -8.16 8.71
N GLY A 67 3.50 -8.33 8.39
CA GLY A 67 4.04 -9.55 7.76
C GLY A 67 3.84 -9.62 6.25
N CYS A 68 3.33 -8.54 5.63
CA CYS A 68 3.23 -8.37 4.19
C CYS A 68 4.47 -7.64 3.67
N GLN A 69 5.16 -8.20 2.67
CA GLN A 69 6.27 -7.51 2.04
C GLN A 69 5.73 -6.52 1.01
N ALA A 70 6.03 -5.24 1.18
CA ALA A 70 5.50 -4.18 0.36
C ALA A 70 6.61 -3.41 -0.36
N VAL A 71 6.41 -3.18 -1.65
CA VAL A 71 7.23 -2.28 -2.49
C VAL A 71 6.35 -1.14 -2.96
N LEU A 72 6.62 0.09 -2.54
CA LEU A 72 5.86 1.30 -2.89
C LEU A 72 6.72 2.25 -3.72
N TYR A 73 6.17 2.73 -4.84
CA TYR A 73 6.84 3.67 -5.74
C TYR A 73 6.27 5.09 -5.55
N GLU A 74 7.07 6.11 -5.87
CA GLU A 74 6.65 7.53 -5.82
C GLU A 74 5.36 7.78 -6.62
N CYS A 75 5.18 7.06 -7.72
CA CYS A 75 3.98 7.17 -8.56
C CYS A 75 2.71 6.56 -7.95
N GLY A 76 2.75 6.09 -6.70
CA GLY A 76 1.62 5.50 -5.99
C GLY A 76 1.38 4.02 -6.27
N ARG A 77 2.07 3.43 -7.25
CA ARG A 77 2.05 1.98 -7.49
C ARG A 77 2.61 1.26 -6.28
N ALA A 78 2.00 0.15 -5.89
CA ALA A 78 2.57 -0.77 -4.91
C ALA A 78 2.46 -2.23 -5.35
N VAL A 79 3.41 -3.04 -4.92
CA VAL A 79 3.34 -4.51 -4.94
C VAL A 79 3.33 -4.99 -3.50
N LEU A 80 2.38 -5.85 -3.17
CA LEU A 80 2.18 -6.43 -1.85
C LEU A 80 2.27 -7.94 -1.99
N GLU A 81 3.23 -8.56 -1.31
CA GLU A 81 3.46 -10.00 -1.32
C GLU A 81 3.06 -10.61 0.02
N SER A 82 2.53 -11.84 -0.04
CA SER A 82 2.06 -12.58 1.15
C SER A 82 0.95 -11.87 1.92
N VAL A 83 0.03 -11.17 1.23
CA VAL A 83 -1.15 -10.55 1.86
C VAL A 83 -2.03 -11.63 2.48
N ARG A 84 -2.44 -11.40 3.74
CA ARG A 84 -3.30 -12.31 4.51
C ARG A 84 -4.46 -11.55 5.18
N PRO A 85 -5.72 -11.98 5.02
CA PRO A 85 -6.17 -13.07 4.15
C PRO A 85 -6.02 -12.73 2.66
N ASP A 86 -5.91 -13.76 1.81
CA ASP A 86 -5.91 -13.62 0.35
C ASP A 86 -7.19 -12.93 -0.15
N SER A 87 -7.13 -11.60 -0.27
CA SER A 87 -8.23 -10.77 -0.75
C SER A 87 -7.75 -9.39 -1.18
N SER A 88 -8.39 -8.82 -2.21
CA SER A 88 -8.16 -7.45 -2.64
C SER A 88 -8.46 -6.42 -1.53
N ASP A 89 -9.41 -6.69 -0.65
CA ASP A 89 -9.77 -5.79 0.45
C ASP A 89 -8.66 -5.74 1.51
N ALA A 90 -8.04 -6.88 1.84
CA ALA A 90 -6.88 -6.91 2.72
C ALA A 90 -5.68 -6.17 2.11
N ALA A 91 -5.43 -6.39 0.82
CA ALA A 91 -4.38 -5.67 0.09
C ALA A 91 -4.62 -4.15 0.09
N TRP A 92 -5.86 -3.71 -0.14
CA TRP A 92 -6.24 -2.30 -0.05
C TRP A 92 -6.07 -1.75 1.38
N SER A 93 -6.45 -2.51 2.39
CA SER A 93 -6.32 -2.10 3.79
C SER A 93 -4.85 -1.88 4.18
N ILE A 94 -3.97 -2.80 3.79
CA ILE A 94 -2.52 -2.68 4.01
C ILE A 94 -1.99 -1.43 3.29
N TYR A 95 -2.24 -1.31 1.98
CA TYR A 95 -1.78 -0.17 1.18
C TYR A 95 -2.25 1.17 1.75
N SER A 96 -3.54 1.31 2.01
CA SER A 96 -4.13 2.55 2.53
C SER A 96 -3.57 2.90 3.90
N SER A 97 -3.29 1.91 4.75
CA SER A 97 -2.62 2.15 6.03
C SER A 97 -1.19 2.65 5.86
N MET A 98 -0.45 2.21 4.83
CA MET A 98 0.92 2.66 4.59
C MET A 98 0.95 4.13 4.17
N VAL A 99 0.06 4.51 3.24
CA VAL A 99 0.04 5.85 2.66
C VAL A 99 -0.80 6.84 3.47
N ALA A 100 -1.54 6.38 4.48
CA ALA A 100 -2.26 7.24 5.41
C ALA A 100 -1.27 8.12 6.16
N GLN A 101 -1.21 9.39 5.76
CA GLN A 101 -0.52 10.41 6.55
C GLN A 101 -1.42 10.80 7.70
N GLU A 102 -0.98 10.53 8.93
CA GLU A 102 -1.58 11.19 10.08
C GLU A 102 -1.33 12.69 9.92
N SER A 103 -2.39 13.48 9.81
CA SER A 103 -2.29 14.93 9.91
C SER A 103 -1.48 15.25 11.18
N PRO A 104 -0.46 16.11 11.11
CA PRO A 104 0.23 16.53 12.32
C PRO A 104 -0.82 17.04 13.31
N PRO A 105 -0.68 16.76 14.62
CA PRO A 105 -1.57 17.35 15.60
C PRO A 105 -1.57 18.85 15.36
N HIS A 106 -2.75 19.45 15.14
CA HIS A 106 -2.90 20.89 15.08
C HIS A 106 -2.18 21.47 16.30
N ARG A 107 -0.98 22.04 16.09
CA ARG A 107 -0.32 22.84 17.11
C ARG A 107 -1.31 23.96 17.39
N GLY A 108 -1.83 23.96 18.62
CA GLY A 108 -2.94 24.81 19.03
C GLY A 108 -2.77 26.24 18.54
N ALA A 109 -3.87 26.81 18.05
CA ALA A 109 -4.02 28.25 18.00
C ALA A 109 -3.77 28.77 19.42
N VAL A 110 -2.66 29.49 19.59
CA VAL A 110 -2.33 30.26 20.79
C VAL A 110 -3.05 31.60 20.69
#